data_AF-A0A7S1KGJ6-F1
#
_entry.id   AF-A0A7S1KGJ6-F1
#
_cell.length_a   1.000
_cell.length_b   1.000
_cell.length_c   1.000
_cell.angle_alpha   90.00
_cell.angle_beta   90.00
_cell.angle_gamma   90.00
#
_symmetry.space_group_name_H-M   'P 1'
#
loop_
_entity.id
_entity.type
_entity.pdbx_description
1 polymer ?
#
loop_
_entity_poly.entity_id
_entity_poly.type
_entity_poly.pdbx_seq_one_letter_code
_entity_poly.pdbx_strand_id
1 'polypeptide(L)'
;PLSEVIGNGTRVVFVICPTHERPTQVPDLIRLFASLATVRINHPGGVHIHLILVEDASTPSQTIQHHLDTTSMNRQMFSYDHLILASTPGLRVRGAEPRNRGIWRLREIIRAERMPHLRDQLIQSSVVYFADDDNAYHPCLFSGLHSVPSLGVGLLGVGWAGEHVVERYLVDDERSVNESDGHRAAADAHGQQQQCEQQQWAPHTPTIREFDAWEGGRDFQVDVAGVLFCVGGV
;
A
#
# COMPACT_ATOMS: atom_id res chain seq x y z
N PRO A 1 -20.52 -1.89 -1.74
CA PRO A 1 -19.69 -3.00 -1.18
C PRO A 1 -18.49 -3.27 -2.08
N LEU A 2 -17.41 -3.93 -1.61
CA LEU A 2 -16.26 -4.23 -2.48
C LEU A 2 -16.67 -5.05 -3.71
N SER A 3 -17.57 -6.02 -3.55
CA SER A 3 -18.12 -6.83 -4.65
C SER A 3 -18.77 -5.99 -5.76
N GLU A 4 -19.46 -4.91 -5.40
CA GLU A 4 -20.07 -3.97 -6.35
C GLU A 4 -19.01 -3.13 -7.10
N VAL A 5 -17.98 -2.67 -6.37
CA VAL A 5 -16.84 -1.96 -6.96
C VAL A 5 -16.13 -2.85 -7.99
N ILE A 6 -15.85 -4.10 -7.61
CA ILE A 6 -15.21 -5.09 -8.47
C ILE A 6 -16.11 -5.42 -9.66
N GLY A 7 -17.40 -5.67 -9.44
CA GLY A 7 -18.37 -6.00 -10.49
C GLY A 7 -18.50 -4.93 -11.58
N ASN A 8 -18.26 -3.66 -11.24
CA ASN A 8 -18.26 -2.55 -12.20
C ASN A 8 -16.93 -2.38 -12.97
N GLY A 9 -15.96 -3.29 -12.79
CA GLY A 9 -14.65 -3.22 -13.44
C GLY A 9 -13.69 -2.19 -12.82
N THR A 10 -14.02 -1.62 -11.66
CA THR A 10 -13.17 -0.65 -10.98
C THR A 10 -11.99 -1.37 -10.30
N ARG A 11 -10.76 -0.89 -10.55
CA ARG A 11 -9.57 -1.43 -9.88
C ARG A 11 -9.55 -1.03 -8.42
N VAL A 12 -9.15 -1.95 -7.55
CA VAL A 12 -9.04 -1.70 -6.10
C VAL A 12 -7.58 -1.52 -5.71
N VAL A 13 -7.28 -0.42 -5.04
CA VAL A 13 -5.98 -0.19 -4.39
C VAL A 13 -6.15 -0.42 -2.90
N PHE A 14 -5.56 -1.50 -2.41
CA PHE A 14 -5.50 -1.82 -0.99
C PHE A 14 -4.33 -1.07 -0.36
N VAL A 15 -4.63 -0.13 0.54
CA VAL A 15 -3.61 0.62 1.27
C VAL A 15 -3.50 0.02 2.66
N ILE A 16 -2.36 -0.60 2.99
CA ILE A 16 -2.08 -1.11 4.34
C ILE A 16 -1.30 -0.05 5.10
N CYS A 17 -1.89 0.45 6.17
CA CYS A 17 -1.34 1.52 6.98
C CYS A 17 -1.18 1.07 8.44
N PRO A 18 0.05 0.85 8.93
CA PRO A 18 0.26 0.74 10.37
C PRO A 18 0.18 2.13 11.01
N THR A 19 -0.30 2.21 12.25
CA THR A 19 -0.28 3.42 13.07
C THR A 19 -0.08 3.06 14.54
N HIS A 20 0.43 3.97 15.36
CA HIS A 20 0.62 3.75 16.80
C HIS A 20 0.43 5.06 17.56
N GLU A 21 0.13 4.97 18.86
CA GLU A 21 -0.11 6.15 19.69
C GLU A 21 1.14 7.03 19.79
N ARG A 22 1.00 8.27 19.31
CA ARG A 22 1.99 9.34 19.43
C ARG A 22 1.33 10.71 19.30
N PRO A 23 1.96 11.82 19.75
CA PRO A 23 1.33 13.14 19.70
C PRO A 23 0.87 13.58 18.30
N THR A 24 1.54 13.13 17.24
CA THR A 24 1.20 13.48 15.85
C THR A 24 0.27 12.48 15.17
N GLN A 25 -0.13 11.39 15.83
CA GLN A 25 -0.88 10.30 15.21
C GLN A 25 -2.16 10.79 14.50
N VAL A 26 -2.99 11.55 15.20
CA VAL A 26 -4.25 12.07 14.67
C VAL A 26 -4.03 13.02 13.48
N PRO A 27 -3.17 14.06 13.56
CA PRO A 27 -2.93 14.93 12.40
C PRO A 27 -2.31 14.20 11.20
N ASP A 28 -1.41 13.24 11.43
CA ASP A 28 -0.81 12.41 10.38
C ASP A 28 -1.89 11.59 9.63
N LEU A 29 -2.77 10.92 10.38
CA LEU A 29 -3.90 10.16 9.83
C LEU A 29 -4.90 11.04 9.08
N ILE A 30 -5.23 12.24 9.60
CA ILE A 30 -6.13 13.17 8.90
C ILE A 30 -5.55 13.55 7.54
N ARG A 31 -4.24 13.83 7.47
CA ARG A 31 -3.56 14.16 6.21
C ARG A 31 -3.59 12.98 5.23
N LEU A 32 -3.35 11.77 5.72
CA LEU A 32 -3.47 10.56 4.91
C LEU A 32 -4.90 10.39 4.38
N PHE A 33 -5.92 10.44 5.24
CA PHE A 33 -7.32 10.25 4.85
C PHE A 33 -7.78 11.28 3.82
N ALA A 34 -7.37 12.55 3.96
CA ALA A 34 -7.65 13.60 2.97
C ALA A 34 -7.01 13.28 1.60
N SER A 35 -5.78 12.77 1.61
CA SER A 35 -5.07 12.37 0.39
C SER A 35 -5.79 11.21 -0.31
N LEU A 36 -6.22 10.20 0.44
CA LEU A 36 -6.99 9.06 -0.08
C LEU A 36 -8.35 9.49 -0.64
N ALA A 37 -9.06 10.37 0.06
CA ALA A 37 -10.36 10.87 -0.40
C ALA A 37 -10.26 11.65 -1.73
N THR A 38 -9.17 12.37 -1.94
CA THR A 38 -8.93 13.14 -3.17
C THR A 38 -8.77 12.25 -4.40
N VAL A 39 -8.29 11.01 -4.24
CA VAL A 39 -8.17 10.04 -5.34
C VAL A 39 -9.53 9.81 -6.01
N ARG A 40 -10.58 9.64 -5.21
CA ARG A 40 -11.94 9.40 -5.71
C ARG A 40 -12.52 10.61 -6.43
N ILE A 41 -12.20 11.82 -5.96
CA ILE A 41 -12.62 13.08 -6.58
C ILE A 41 -11.98 13.24 -7.96
N ASN A 42 -10.68 12.94 -8.08
CA ASN A 42 -9.93 13.13 -9.32
C ASN A 42 -10.13 12.00 -10.34
N HIS A 43 -10.49 10.79 -9.89
CA HIS A 43 -10.65 9.60 -10.75
C HIS A 43 -12.00 8.88 -10.52
N PRO A 44 -13.13 9.55 -10.81
CA PRO A 44 -14.45 8.94 -10.60
C PRO A 44 -14.63 7.72 -11.53
N GLY A 45 -14.70 6.52 -10.94
CA GLY A 45 -15.04 5.27 -11.64
C GLY A 45 -13.86 4.44 -12.16
N GLY A 46 -12.62 4.92 -12.04
CA GLY A 46 -11.43 4.17 -12.48
C GLY A 46 -10.71 3.42 -11.35
N VAL A 47 -10.71 4.00 -10.15
CA VAL A 47 -9.96 3.50 -8.99
C VAL A 47 -10.81 3.60 -7.73
N HIS A 48 -10.76 2.56 -6.90
CA HIS A 48 -11.34 2.55 -5.57
C HIS A 48 -10.28 2.25 -4.53
N ILE A 49 -10.21 3.08 -3.50
CA ILE A 49 -9.27 2.88 -2.38
C ILE A 49 -9.96 2.06 -1.28
N HIS A 50 -9.26 1.02 -0.81
CA HIS A 50 -9.61 0.29 0.39
C HIS A 50 -8.47 0.38 1.41
N LEU A 51 -8.67 1.16 2.47
CA LEU A 51 -7.68 1.34 3.55
C LEU A 51 -7.80 0.23 4.58
N ILE A 52 -6.71 -0.48 4.85
CA ILE A 52 -6.58 -1.40 5.99
C ILE A 52 -5.69 -0.69 7.01
N LEU A 53 -6.32 0.03 7.94
CA LEU A 53 -5.64 0.73 9.03
C LEU A 53 -5.43 -0.24 10.20
N VAL A 54 -4.19 -0.42 10.62
CA VAL A 54 -3.84 -1.31 11.74
C VAL A 54 -3.25 -0.48 12.86
N GLU A 55 -4.06 -0.24 13.89
CA GLU A 55 -3.69 0.48 15.10
C GLU A 55 -2.91 -0.45 16.04
N ASP A 56 -1.65 -0.11 16.31
CA ASP A 56 -0.77 -0.75 17.28
C ASP A 56 -1.17 -0.32 18.70
N ALA A 57 -2.23 -0.92 19.23
CA ALA A 57 -2.83 -0.59 20.51
C ALA A 57 -3.51 -1.82 21.14
N SER A 58 -3.79 -1.73 22.44
CA SER A 58 -4.59 -2.74 23.15
C SER A 58 -6.10 -2.47 23.08
N THR A 59 -6.50 -1.25 22.76
CA THR A 59 -7.90 -0.79 22.70
C THR A 59 -8.13 0.11 21.50
N PRO A 60 -9.33 0.07 20.89
CA PRO A 60 -9.63 0.91 19.73
C PRO A 60 -9.68 2.40 20.09
N SER A 61 -9.08 3.24 19.25
CA SER A 61 -9.25 4.69 19.34
C SER A 61 -10.59 5.15 18.74
N GLN A 62 -11.47 5.67 19.59
CA GLN A 62 -12.73 6.30 19.14
C GLN A 62 -12.49 7.55 18.28
N THR A 63 -11.41 8.29 18.56
CA THR A 63 -11.03 9.48 17.80
C THR A 63 -10.65 9.11 16.36
N ILE A 64 -9.82 8.08 16.19
CA ILE A 64 -9.43 7.58 14.85
C ILE A 64 -10.68 7.10 14.10
N GLN A 65 -11.53 6.32 14.77
CA GLN A 65 -12.78 5.83 14.19
C GLN A 65 -13.67 6.99 13.71
N HIS A 66 -13.84 8.04 14.52
CA HIS A 66 -14.60 9.23 14.15
C HIS A 66 -14.04 9.93 12.91
N HIS A 67 -12.71 10.10 12.83
CA HIS A 67 -12.06 10.72 11.66
C HIS A 67 -12.17 9.85 10.39
N LEU A 68 -12.07 8.52 10.53
CA LEU A 68 -12.32 7.59 9.42
C LEU A 68 -13.74 7.73 8.89
N ASP A 69 -14.75 7.72 9.77
CA ASP A 69 -16.16 7.79 9.36
C ASP A 69 -16.50 9.11 8.69
N THR A 70 -16.00 10.22 9.24
CA THR A 70 -16.24 11.56 8.70
C THR A 70 -15.51 11.77 7.37
N THR A 71 -14.22 11.46 7.28
CA THR A 71 -13.41 11.73 6.07
C THR A 71 -13.74 10.78 4.94
N SER A 72 -14.04 9.51 5.24
CA SER A 72 -14.51 8.57 4.22
C SER A 72 -15.93 8.88 3.72
N MET A 73 -16.61 9.85 4.35
CA MET A 73 -18.02 10.15 4.15
C MET A 73 -18.88 8.88 4.22
N ASN A 74 -18.75 8.13 5.33
CA ASN A 74 -19.38 6.82 5.50
C ASN A 74 -19.06 5.86 4.34
N ARG A 75 -17.77 5.71 4.02
CA ARG A 75 -17.24 4.78 3.00
C ARG A 75 -17.52 5.15 1.53
N GLN A 76 -17.98 6.37 1.26
CA GLN A 76 -18.22 6.84 -0.11
C GLN A 76 -16.93 7.27 -0.83
N MET A 77 -16.00 7.90 -0.11
CA MET A 77 -14.72 8.36 -0.68
C MET A 77 -13.71 7.23 -0.81
N PHE A 78 -13.54 6.45 0.25
CA PHE A 78 -12.76 5.22 0.29
C PHE A 78 -13.42 4.28 1.29
N SER A 79 -13.29 2.97 1.11
CA SER A 79 -13.71 2.01 2.15
C SER A 79 -12.55 1.69 3.07
N TYR A 80 -12.84 1.22 4.28
CA TYR A 80 -11.78 0.92 5.24
C TYR A 80 -12.10 -0.26 6.17
N ASP A 81 -11.06 -0.91 6.66
CA ASP A 81 -11.08 -1.77 7.83
C ASP A 81 -10.17 -1.15 8.90
N HIS A 82 -10.70 -0.96 10.11
CA HIS A 82 -9.96 -0.47 11.26
C HIS A 82 -9.67 -1.65 12.19
N LEU A 83 -8.41 -2.09 12.19
CA LEU A 83 -7.93 -3.23 12.95
C LEU A 83 -7.11 -2.76 14.13
N ILE A 84 -7.05 -3.61 15.16
CA ILE A 84 -6.23 -3.41 16.35
C ILE A 84 -5.27 -4.59 16.47
N LEU A 85 -4.03 -4.30 16.82
CA LEU A 85 -3.02 -5.29 17.16
C LEU A 85 -2.15 -4.73 18.28
N ALA A 86 -1.92 -5.46 19.36
CA ALA A 86 -0.92 -5.08 20.34
C ALA A 86 0.40 -5.76 19.97
N SER A 87 1.35 -5.00 19.43
CA SER A 87 2.60 -5.57 18.92
C SER A 87 3.54 -6.01 20.04
N THR A 88 4.34 -7.03 19.76
CA THR A 88 5.37 -7.52 20.66
C THR A 88 6.42 -6.43 20.92
N PRO A 89 6.71 -6.04 22.17
CA PRO A 89 7.74 -5.04 22.45
C PRO A 89 9.14 -5.50 22.04
N GLY A 90 9.99 -4.57 21.61
CA GLY A 90 11.41 -4.84 21.33
C GLY A 90 11.73 -5.44 19.95
N LEU A 91 10.77 -5.43 19.02
CA LEU A 91 11.02 -5.80 17.63
C LEU A 91 12.02 -4.83 16.98
N ARG A 92 12.91 -5.38 16.14
CA ARG A 92 13.92 -4.59 15.40
C ARG A 92 13.30 -3.63 14.39
N VAL A 93 12.24 -4.06 13.70
CA VAL A 93 11.53 -3.27 12.69
C VAL A 93 10.15 -2.89 13.22
N ARG A 94 9.90 -1.59 13.33
CA ARG A 94 8.61 -1.05 13.75
C ARG A 94 7.58 -1.25 12.64
N GLY A 95 6.35 -1.60 13.03
CA GLY A 95 5.24 -1.77 12.10
C GLY A 95 5.20 -3.11 11.35
N ALA A 96 6.18 -4.01 11.53
CA ALA A 96 6.19 -5.31 10.85
C ALA A 96 4.95 -6.17 11.19
N GLU A 97 4.64 -6.33 12.47
CA GLU A 97 3.46 -7.07 12.93
C GLU A 97 2.14 -6.43 12.45
N PRO A 98 1.94 -5.10 12.59
CA PRO A 98 0.78 -4.42 12.01
C PRO A 98 0.63 -4.60 10.49
N ARG A 99 1.72 -4.48 9.72
CA ARG A 99 1.70 -4.74 8.26
C ARG A 99 1.29 -6.17 7.95
N ASN A 100 1.84 -7.15 8.68
CA ASN A 100 1.46 -8.56 8.55
C ASN A 100 -0.03 -8.76 8.85
N ARG A 101 -0.56 -8.14 9.91
CA ARG A 101 -2.00 -8.19 10.21
C ARG A 101 -2.85 -7.61 9.08
N GLY A 102 -2.38 -6.55 8.42
CA GLY A 102 -3.01 -6.00 7.22
C GLY A 102 -3.07 -7.00 6.06
N ILE A 103 -1.97 -7.71 5.79
CA ILE A 103 -1.91 -8.77 4.76
C ILE A 103 -2.87 -9.91 5.09
N TRP A 104 -2.92 -10.34 6.36
CA TRP A 104 -3.87 -11.35 6.81
C TRP A 104 -5.32 -10.91 6.58
N ARG A 105 -5.63 -9.64 6.86
CA ARG A 105 -6.97 -9.10 6.61
C ARG A 105 -7.32 -9.09 5.13
N LEU A 106 -6.39 -8.69 4.27
CA LEU A 106 -6.59 -8.77 2.82
C LEU A 106 -6.93 -10.21 2.37
N ARG A 107 -6.21 -11.21 2.90
CA ARG A 107 -6.50 -12.63 2.63
C ARG A 107 -7.91 -13.02 3.11
N GLU A 108 -8.35 -12.54 4.27
CA GLU A 108 -9.72 -12.75 4.76
C GLU A 108 -10.76 -12.13 3.80
N ILE A 109 -10.54 -10.91 3.32
CA ILE A 109 -11.43 -10.22 2.35
C ILE A 109 -11.57 -11.05 1.07
N ILE A 110 -10.45 -11.50 0.49
CA ILE A 110 -10.44 -12.29 -0.73
C ILE A 110 -11.16 -13.63 -0.53
N ARG A 111 -10.92 -14.31 0.59
CA ARG A 111 -11.56 -15.60 0.92
C ARG A 111 -13.06 -15.45 1.20
N ALA A 112 -13.49 -14.29 1.70
CA ALA A 112 -14.89 -14.00 1.97
C ALA A 112 -15.72 -13.77 0.70
N GLU A 113 -15.09 -13.46 -0.44
CA GLU A 113 -15.79 -13.36 -1.73
C GLU A 113 -16.20 -14.76 -2.22
N ARG A 114 -17.53 -14.97 -2.27
CA ARG A 114 -18.14 -16.28 -2.56
C ARG A 114 -18.33 -16.50 -4.05
N MET A 115 -18.36 -15.43 -4.86
CA MET A 115 -18.48 -15.52 -6.31
C MET A 115 -17.09 -15.71 -6.94
N PRO A 116 -16.80 -16.87 -7.57
CA PRO A 116 -15.46 -17.16 -8.09
C PRO A 116 -14.95 -16.11 -9.07
N HIS A 117 -15.79 -15.66 -10.02
CA HIS A 117 -15.42 -14.67 -11.02
C HIS A 117 -15.06 -13.30 -10.41
N LEU A 118 -15.78 -12.84 -9.39
CA LEU A 118 -15.43 -11.57 -8.71
C LEU A 118 -14.18 -11.72 -7.85
N ARG A 119 -13.98 -12.89 -7.22
CA ARG A 119 -12.76 -13.17 -6.46
C ARG A 119 -11.54 -13.18 -7.39
N ASP A 120 -11.63 -13.85 -8.53
CA ASP A 120 -10.54 -13.92 -9.51
C ASP A 120 -10.26 -12.52 -10.10
N GLN A 121 -11.31 -11.76 -10.38
CA GLN A 121 -11.19 -10.37 -10.80
C GLN A 121 -10.53 -9.50 -9.74
N LEU A 122 -10.90 -9.65 -8.45
CA LEU A 122 -10.25 -8.95 -7.34
C LEU A 122 -8.75 -9.26 -7.30
N ILE A 123 -8.39 -10.54 -7.40
CA ILE A 123 -6.99 -10.98 -7.38
C ILE A 123 -6.21 -10.39 -8.56
N GLN A 124 -6.80 -10.38 -9.76
CA GLN A 124 -6.11 -9.94 -10.98
C GLN A 124 -6.07 -8.41 -11.18
N SER A 125 -6.99 -7.67 -10.59
CA SER A 125 -7.17 -6.24 -10.85
C SER A 125 -6.89 -5.34 -9.65
N SER A 126 -6.40 -5.91 -8.54
CA SER A 126 -6.06 -5.16 -7.34
C SER A 126 -4.58 -5.14 -7.03
N VAL A 127 -4.21 -4.08 -6.33
CA VAL A 127 -2.84 -3.70 -6.03
C VAL A 127 -2.74 -3.37 -4.54
N VAL A 128 -1.68 -3.81 -3.88
CA VAL A 128 -1.44 -3.60 -2.45
C VAL A 128 -0.28 -2.62 -2.26
N TYR A 129 -0.54 -1.51 -1.57
CA TYR A 129 0.44 -0.49 -1.25
C TYR A 129 0.62 -0.36 0.26
N PHE A 130 1.87 -0.39 0.71
CA PHE A 130 2.21 -0.11 2.11
C PHE A 130 2.44 1.39 2.30
N ALA A 131 1.61 2.01 3.14
CA ALA A 131 1.65 3.45 3.41
C ALA A 131 1.80 3.68 4.92
N ASP A 132 2.96 4.13 5.37
CA ASP A 132 3.12 4.62 6.74
C ASP A 132 2.37 5.95 6.94
N ASP A 133 1.87 6.19 8.15
CA ASP A 133 0.97 7.31 8.46
C ASP A 133 1.67 8.68 8.48
N ASP A 134 2.95 8.74 8.83
CA ASP A 134 3.77 9.97 8.89
C ASP A 134 4.37 10.42 7.55
N ASN A 135 4.30 9.59 6.51
CA ASN A 135 4.72 9.96 5.17
C ASN A 135 3.75 10.96 4.51
N ALA A 136 4.28 11.75 3.57
CA ALA A 136 3.49 12.65 2.74
C ALA A 136 3.20 12.02 1.37
N TYR A 137 1.93 11.90 1.01
CA TYR A 137 1.50 11.29 -0.24
C TYR A 137 0.85 12.31 -1.17
N HIS A 138 1.36 12.41 -2.40
CA HIS A 138 0.65 13.15 -3.44
C HIS A 138 -0.52 12.28 -3.95
N PRO A 139 -1.75 12.80 -4.10
CA PRO A 139 -2.90 12.01 -4.55
C PRO A 139 -2.67 11.28 -5.89
N CYS A 140 -1.88 11.87 -6.79
CA CYS A 140 -1.53 11.25 -8.08
C CYS A 140 -0.77 9.92 -7.95
N LEU A 141 -0.12 9.67 -6.81
CA LEU A 141 0.52 8.39 -6.54
C LEU A 141 -0.52 7.26 -6.61
N PHE A 142 -1.57 7.37 -5.79
CA PHE A 142 -2.58 6.33 -5.65
C PHE A 142 -3.39 6.14 -6.93
N SER A 143 -3.62 7.21 -7.69
CA SER A 143 -4.18 7.06 -9.03
C SER A 143 -3.22 6.32 -9.94
N GLY A 144 -1.91 6.61 -9.91
CA GLY A 144 -0.90 5.91 -10.71
C GLY A 144 -0.85 4.40 -10.44
N LEU A 145 -1.09 3.96 -9.20
CA LEU A 145 -1.08 2.54 -8.81
C LEU A 145 -2.09 1.67 -9.58
N HIS A 146 -3.13 2.25 -10.17
CA HIS A 146 -4.04 1.47 -11.01
C HIS A 146 -3.39 0.96 -12.29
N SER A 147 -2.30 1.58 -12.75
CA SER A 147 -1.63 1.26 -14.02
C SER A 147 -0.67 0.07 -13.91
N VAL A 148 -0.48 -0.45 -12.70
CA VAL A 148 0.46 -1.55 -12.44
C VAL A 148 -0.06 -2.83 -13.10
N PRO A 149 0.76 -3.51 -13.93
CA PRO A 149 0.40 -4.78 -14.55
C PRO A 149 0.06 -5.83 -13.50
N SER A 150 -0.92 -6.69 -13.80
CA SER A 150 -1.50 -7.67 -12.86
C SER A 150 -0.52 -8.69 -12.27
N LEU A 151 0.65 -8.87 -12.88
CA LEU A 151 1.77 -9.64 -12.35
C LEU A 151 2.94 -8.68 -12.16
N GLY A 152 3.18 -8.22 -10.94
CA GLY A 152 4.33 -7.38 -10.68
C GLY A 152 4.48 -6.97 -9.23
N VAL A 153 5.72 -6.69 -8.88
CA VAL A 153 6.06 -5.88 -7.73
C VAL A 153 6.51 -4.54 -8.29
N GLY A 154 5.86 -3.48 -7.85
CA GLY A 154 6.25 -2.13 -8.14
C GLY A 154 7.18 -1.61 -7.06
N LEU A 155 8.28 -0.99 -7.47
CA LEU A 155 9.13 -0.24 -6.57
C LEU A 155 9.06 1.22 -6.96
N LEU A 156 8.68 2.06 -6.02
CA LEU A 156 8.49 3.49 -6.22
C LEU A 156 9.66 4.24 -5.60
N GLY A 157 10.10 5.31 -6.26
CA GLY A 157 11.06 6.22 -5.67
C GLY A 157 10.45 6.94 -4.46
N VAL A 158 11.24 7.10 -3.40
CA VAL A 158 10.85 7.74 -2.15
C VAL A 158 11.75 8.94 -1.89
N GLY A 159 11.16 10.08 -1.58
CA GLY A 159 11.91 11.28 -1.17
C GLY A 159 12.26 11.24 0.32
N TRP A 160 13.41 11.81 0.68
CA TRP A 160 13.87 11.94 2.08
C TRP A 160 13.97 10.60 2.82
N ALA A 161 14.49 9.57 2.15
CA ALA A 161 14.70 8.23 2.70
C ALA A 161 16.20 7.88 2.75
N GLY A 162 16.60 7.04 3.71
CA GLY A 162 17.96 6.47 3.79
C GLY A 162 19.12 7.47 3.78
N GLU A 163 18.94 8.63 4.43
CA GLU A 163 19.91 9.75 4.42
C GLU A 163 20.09 10.46 3.06
N HIS A 164 19.24 10.15 2.08
CA HIS A 164 19.25 10.73 0.74
C HIS A 164 18.02 11.61 0.48
N VAL A 165 18.17 12.59 -0.41
CA VAL A 165 17.05 13.45 -0.85
C VAL A 165 16.01 12.64 -1.62
N VAL A 166 16.46 11.64 -2.37
CA VAL A 166 15.61 10.68 -3.06
C VAL A 166 16.35 9.35 -3.17
N GLU A 167 15.65 8.26 -2.86
CA GLU A 167 16.04 6.91 -3.22
C GLU A 167 15.12 6.44 -4.35
N ARG A 168 15.69 6.00 -5.47
CA ARG A 168 14.92 5.55 -6.64
C ARG A 168 15.64 4.44 -7.37
N TYR A 169 14.87 3.64 -8.09
CA TYR A 169 15.42 2.64 -9.01
C TYR A 169 15.77 3.31 -10.34
N LEU A 170 16.94 2.97 -10.88
CA LEU A 170 17.30 3.30 -12.24
C LEU A 170 16.71 2.21 -13.14
N VAL A 171 15.92 2.63 -14.13
CA VAL A 171 15.36 1.72 -15.12
C VAL A 171 16.19 1.86 -16.38
N ASP A 172 16.87 0.78 -16.79
CA ASP A 172 17.62 0.72 -18.04
C ASP A 172 16.71 0.15 -19.14
N ASP A 173 16.62 0.84 -20.28
CA ASP A 173 15.69 0.53 -21.37
C ASP A 173 15.92 -0.84 -22.04
N GLU A 174 17.02 -1.55 -21.75
CA GLU A 174 17.42 -2.76 -22.50
C GLU A 174 17.59 -4.07 -21.70
N ARG A 175 17.56 -4.12 -20.36
CA ARG A 175 17.68 -5.41 -19.65
C ARG A 175 17.26 -5.36 -18.18
N SER A 176 16.61 -6.45 -17.76
CA SER A 176 16.31 -6.88 -16.39
C SER A 176 17.29 -6.37 -15.32
N VAL A 177 16.72 -5.85 -14.23
CA VAL A 177 17.40 -5.43 -13.00
C VAL A 177 18.33 -6.56 -12.52
N ASN A 178 19.64 -6.34 -12.56
CA ASN A 178 20.56 -7.19 -11.83
C ASN A 178 20.48 -6.82 -10.35
N GLU A 179 20.12 -7.80 -9.52
CA GLU A 179 20.42 -7.78 -8.09
C GLU A 179 21.94 -7.65 -7.93
N SER A 180 22.40 -6.45 -7.59
CA SER A 180 23.69 -6.30 -6.93
C SER A 180 23.61 -5.16 -5.94
N ASP A 181 23.79 -5.54 -4.68
CA ASP A 181 24.14 -4.71 -3.54
C ASP A 181 23.00 -3.97 -2.85
N GLY A 182 22.44 -4.66 -1.85
CA GLY A 182 21.93 -3.97 -0.67
C GLY A 182 22.96 -2.94 -0.19
N HIS A 183 22.49 -1.70 -0.07
CA HIS A 183 23.27 -0.50 0.27
C HIS A 183 24.19 0.02 -0.84
N ARG A 184 23.61 0.61 -1.89
CA ARG A 184 24.20 1.74 -2.65
C ARG A 184 23.18 2.35 -3.63
N ALA A 185 22.31 3.22 -3.13
CA ALA A 185 21.51 4.08 -3.99
C ALA A 185 22.38 5.23 -4.50
N ALA A 186 22.72 5.21 -5.80
CA ALA A 186 23.47 6.29 -6.44
C ALA A 186 22.54 7.49 -6.64
N ALA A 187 22.80 8.55 -5.86
CA ALA A 187 22.27 9.88 -6.11
C ALA A 187 22.94 10.47 -7.35
N ASP A 188 22.15 10.96 -8.30
CA ASP A 188 22.65 12.01 -9.19
C ASP A 188 21.64 13.16 -9.24
N ALA A 189 22.18 14.33 -8.95
CA ALA A 189 21.47 15.58 -8.79
C ALA A 189 21.08 16.13 -10.16
N HIS A 190 19.91 16.78 -10.20
CA HIS A 190 19.56 17.98 -10.98
C HIS A 190 18.08 17.92 -11.29
N GLY A 191 17.32 18.80 -10.62
CA GLY A 191 15.88 18.85 -10.75
C GLY A 191 15.43 19.30 -12.13
N GLN A 192 14.27 18.80 -12.57
CA GLN A 192 13.29 19.54 -13.35
C GLN A 192 11.92 18.84 -13.33
N GLN A 193 10.89 19.69 -13.31
CA GLN A 193 9.45 19.52 -13.53
C GLN A 193 8.80 18.12 -13.46
N GLN A 194 7.84 18.02 -12.52
CA GLN A 194 6.80 17.00 -12.46
C GLN A 194 5.82 17.15 -13.65
N GLN A 195 6.10 16.45 -14.74
CA GLN A 195 5.03 15.75 -15.45
C GLN A 195 4.95 14.34 -14.88
N CYS A 196 3.75 13.77 -14.82
CA CYS A 196 3.51 12.39 -14.40
C CYS A 196 4.08 11.46 -15.50
N GLU A 197 5.39 11.44 -15.65
CA GLU A 197 6.10 10.58 -16.59
C GLU A 197 5.91 9.13 -16.16
N GLN A 198 5.65 8.29 -17.16
CA GLN A 198 5.21 6.91 -17.03
C GLN A 198 6.15 6.12 -16.12
N GLN A 199 5.63 5.63 -14.99
CA GLN A 199 6.34 4.67 -14.14
C GLN A 199 6.53 3.38 -14.94
N GLN A 200 7.78 3.05 -15.28
CA GLN A 200 8.15 1.80 -15.93
C GLN A 200 8.29 0.70 -14.86
N TRP A 201 7.70 -0.47 -15.12
CA TRP A 201 7.65 -1.61 -14.19
C TRP A 201 8.66 -2.69 -14.60
N ALA A 202 9.41 -3.25 -13.64
CA ALA A 202 10.44 -4.26 -13.93
C ALA A 202 9.84 -5.61 -14.39
N PRO A 203 10.44 -6.31 -15.38
CA PRO A 203 9.85 -7.50 -16.01
C PRO A 203 10.03 -8.83 -15.25
N HIS A 204 10.81 -8.89 -14.17
CA HIS A 204 11.00 -10.10 -13.36
C HIS A 204 10.96 -9.76 -11.88
N THR A 205 10.05 -10.37 -11.12
CA THR A 205 9.92 -10.08 -9.68
C THR A 205 9.20 -11.20 -8.91
N PRO A 206 9.59 -11.46 -7.64
CA PRO A 206 8.99 -12.45 -6.75
C PRO A 206 7.46 -12.50 -6.79
N THR A 207 6.91 -13.69 -6.96
CA THR A 207 5.45 -13.92 -6.91
C THR A 207 4.98 -14.11 -5.47
N ILE A 208 3.66 -14.03 -5.24
CA ILE A 208 3.04 -14.46 -3.98
C ILE A 208 3.42 -15.90 -3.59
N ARG A 209 3.85 -16.77 -4.51
CA ARG A 209 4.38 -18.10 -4.15
C ARG A 209 5.70 -18.07 -3.41
N GLU A 210 6.55 -17.06 -3.64
CA GLU A 210 7.77 -16.86 -2.85
C GLU A 210 7.43 -16.31 -1.45
N PHE A 211 6.25 -15.69 -1.29
CA PHE A 211 5.64 -15.38 0.00
C PHE A 211 4.89 -16.57 0.64
N ASP A 212 4.33 -17.49 -0.15
CA ASP A 212 3.57 -18.67 0.32
C ASP A 212 4.48 -19.84 0.73
N ALA A 213 5.72 -19.91 0.25
CA ALA A 213 6.73 -20.87 0.73
C ALA A 213 7.21 -20.58 2.18
N TRP A 214 6.71 -19.50 2.79
CA TRP A 214 7.19 -18.93 4.04
C TRP A 214 6.26 -19.27 5.23
N GLU A 215 5.86 -20.53 5.35
CA GLU A 215 5.23 -21.07 6.56
C GLU A 215 6.27 -21.22 7.68
N GLY A 216 6.48 -20.14 8.43
CA GLY A 216 7.37 -20.16 9.60
C GLY A 216 7.13 -19.06 10.63
N GLY A 217 6.39 -18.00 10.26
CA GLY A 217 5.80 -17.07 11.22
C GLY A 217 6.76 -16.32 12.14
N ARG A 218 8.07 -16.22 11.86
CA ARG A 218 9.00 -15.57 12.81
C ARG A 218 9.94 -14.48 12.32
N ASP A 219 10.04 -14.13 11.03
CA ASP A 219 10.99 -13.06 10.64
C ASP A 219 10.56 -12.20 9.42
N PHE A 220 9.26 -12.04 9.12
CA PHE A 220 8.88 -11.21 7.96
C PHE A 220 8.83 -9.74 8.37
N GLN A 221 9.90 -9.01 8.04
CA GLN A 221 10.03 -7.57 8.24
C GLN A 221 9.87 -6.84 6.91
N VAL A 222 8.66 -6.34 6.62
CA VAL A 222 8.49 -5.30 5.59
C VAL A 222 8.96 -3.99 6.21
N ASP A 223 10.15 -3.55 5.85
CA ASP A 223 10.80 -2.33 6.36
C ASP A 223 10.80 -1.18 5.33
N VAL A 224 9.80 -1.14 4.44
CA VAL A 224 9.90 -0.28 3.26
C VAL A 224 8.57 0.40 2.94
N ALA A 225 8.56 1.73 3.00
CA ALA A 225 7.56 2.55 2.33
C ALA A 225 7.80 2.51 0.81
N GLY A 226 6.74 2.46 0.00
CA GLY A 226 6.90 2.51 -1.46
C GLY A 226 6.97 1.14 -2.16
N VAL A 227 6.74 0.04 -1.44
CA VAL A 227 6.63 -1.28 -2.05
C VAL A 227 5.18 -1.58 -2.40
N LEU A 228 5.00 -2.08 -3.61
CA LEU A 228 3.73 -2.36 -4.23
C LEU A 228 3.71 -3.80 -4.72
N PHE A 229 2.68 -4.57 -4.41
CA PHE A 229 2.56 -5.92 -4.96
C PHE A 229 1.15 -6.15 -5.51
N CYS A 230 1.04 -6.89 -6.60
CA CYS A 230 -0.25 -7.38 -7.08
C CYS A 230 -0.79 -8.50 -6.16
N VAL A 231 -2.11 -8.55 -6.02
CA VAL A 231 -2.79 -9.58 -5.23
C VAL A 231 -2.73 -10.97 -5.89
N GLY A 232 -2.50 -11.02 -7.20
CA GLY A 232 -2.37 -12.26 -7.98
C GLY A 232 -1.01 -12.42 -8.64
N GLY A 233 -0.06 -13.05 -7.94
CA GLY A 233 1.14 -13.61 -8.57
C GLY A 233 0.99 -15.13 -8.73
N VAL A 234 0.71 -15.57 -9.95
CA VAL A 234 0.96 -16.95 -10.43
C VAL A 234 1.74 -16.85 -11.73
#